data_AF-A0A1C6M1B1-F1
#
_entry.id   AF-A0A1C6M1B1-F1
#
_cell.length_a   1.000
_cell.length_b   1.000
_cell.length_c   1.000
_cell.angle_alpha   90.00
_cell.angle_beta   90.00
_cell.angle_gamma   90.00
#
_symmetry.space_group_name_H-M   'P 1'
#
loop_
_entity.id
_entity.type
_entity.pdbx_description
1 polymer ?
#
loop_
_entity_poly.entity_id
_entity_poly.type
_entity_poly.pdbx_seq_one_letter_code
_entity_poly.pdbx_strand_id
1 'polypeptide(L)'
;MNSLYLPLAFVIGIVIPLQAAINNQLKMLIGGSPIMAALVSFLVGAVTLAIAALLTGQRWLGLAALPKAEWWMLTGGMLGALFVFGTTLLAPRLGVAVMLSLIIAGQVCASLLFDRYGWLGMPLKEINSWRLLGAALVIAGVLLVNLGDKIGKA
;
A
#
# COMPACT_ATOMS: atom_id res chain seq x y z
N MET A 1 -11.59 13.70 13.95
CA MET A 1 -10.90 13.52 12.64
C MET A 1 -11.59 14.43 11.65
N ASN A 2 -10.86 15.25 10.88
CA ASN A 2 -11.48 16.06 9.84
C ASN A 2 -12.09 15.11 8.79
N SER A 3 -13.40 15.19 8.54
CA SER A 3 -14.12 14.25 7.66
C SER A 3 -13.58 14.25 6.22
N LEU A 4 -12.88 15.32 5.83
CA LEU A 4 -12.20 15.46 4.53
C LEU A 4 -11.12 14.40 4.25
N TYR A 5 -10.52 13.79 5.28
CA TYR A 5 -9.49 12.77 5.08
C TYR A 5 -10.04 11.41 4.64
N LEU A 6 -11.31 11.12 4.95
CA LEU A 6 -11.97 9.86 4.59
C LEU A 6 -12.10 9.66 3.08
N PRO A 7 -12.64 10.61 2.29
CA PRO A 7 -12.70 10.47 0.85
C PRO A 7 -11.31 10.43 0.22
N LEU A 8 -10.33 11.17 0.76
CA LEU A 8 -8.95 11.12 0.27
C LEU A 8 -8.33 9.73 0.42
N ALA A 9 -8.50 9.10 1.59
CA ALA A 9 -8.02 7.74 1.83
C ALA A 9 -8.71 6.73 0.88
N PHE A 10 -10.00 6.91 0.62
CA PHE A 10 -10.73 6.07 -0.33
C PHE A 10 -10.22 6.22 -1.76
N VAL A 11 -9.96 7.45 -2.22
CA VAL A 11 -9.38 7.72 -3.55
C VAL A 11 -8.00 7.07 -3.68
N ILE A 12 -7.15 7.16 -2.66
CA ILE A 12 -5.85 6.46 -2.66
C ILE A 12 -6.05 4.94 -2.82
N GLY A 13 -7.06 4.36 -2.17
CA GLY A 13 -7.42 2.95 -2.34
C GLY A 13 -7.77 2.57 -3.79
N ILE A 14 -8.44 3.46 -4.53
CA ILE A 14 -8.78 3.26 -5.95
C ILE A 14 -7.52 3.31 -6.85
N VAL A 15 -6.51 4.08 -6.48
CA VAL A 15 -5.27 4.21 -7.28
C VAL A 15 -4.48 2.90 -7.31
N ILE A 16 -4.53 2.09 -6.25
CA ILE A 16 -3.75 0.84 -6.15
C ILE A 16 -4.05 -0.16 -7.29
N PRO A 17 -5.30 -0.56 -7.57
CA PRO A 17 -5.60 -1.44 -8.71
C PRO A 17 -5.16 -0.86 -10.04
N LEU A 18 -5.38 0.45 -10.24
CA LEU A 18 -4.98 1.14 -11.47
C LEU A 18 -3.46 1.09 -11.66
N GLN A 19 -2.69 1.35 -10.60
CA GLN A 19 -1.24 1.26 -10.59
C GLN A 19 -0.76 -0.16 -10.92
N ALA A 20 -1.36 -1.18 -10.32
CA ALA A 20 -1.01 -2.58 -10.61
C ALA A 20 -1.27 -2.93 -12.09
N ALA A 21 -2.38 -2.45 -12.66
CA ALA A 21 -2.70 -2.66 -14.08
C ALA A 21 -1.70 -1.93 -15.01
N ILE A 22 -1.40 -0.65 -14.74
CA ILE A 22 -0.44 0.15 -15.51
C ILE A 22 0.95 -0.50 -15.47
N ASN A 23 1.42 -0.88 -14.29
CA ASN A 23 2.74 -1.51 -14.14
C ASN A 23 2.81 -2.88 -14.80
N ASN A 24 1.70 -3.63 -14.82
CA ASN A 24 1.64 -4.89 -15.55
C ASN A 24 1.74 -4.66 -17.06
N GLN A 25 1.13 -3.60 -17.61
CA GLN A 25 1.33 -3.24 -19.02
C GLN A 25 2.76 -2.81 -19.31
N LEU A 26 3.36 -1.99 -18.45
CA LEU A 26 4.76 -1.59 -18.57
C LEU A 26 5.69 -2.81 -18.55
N LYS A 27 5.46 -3.75 -17.63
CA LYS A 27 6.16 -5.03 -17.56
C LYS A 27 6.10 -5.78 -18.89
N MET A 28 4.90 -5.88 -19.51
CA MET A 28 4.75 -6.57 -20.80
C MET A 28 5.53 -5.87 -21.92
N LEU A 29 5.56 -4.53 -21.92
CA LEU A 29 6.30 -3.73 -22.90
C LEU A 29 7.83 -3.92 -22.79
N ILE A 30 8.37 -4.00 -21.57
CA ILE A 30 9.83 -4.03 -21.31
C ILE A 30 10.40 -5.46 -21.18
N GLY A 31 9.85 -6.41 -21.94
CA GLY A 31 10.38 -7.79 -21.98
C GLY A 31 9.97 -8.68 -20.80
N GLY A 32 8.89 -8.33 -20.09
CA GLY A 32 8.29 -9.18 -19.07
C GLY A 32 8.87 -9.06 -17.67
N SER A 33 9.83 -8.16 -17.43
CA SER A 33 10.52 -8.02 -16.13
C SER A 33 9.75 -7.16 -15.13
N PRO A 34 9.16 -7.75 -14.05
CA PRO A 34 8.42 -6.99 -13.04
C PRO A 34 9.34 -6.09 -12.19
N ILE A 35 10.62 -6.46 -12.05
CA ILE A 35 11.61 -5.67 -11.32
C ILE A 35 11.90 -4.38 -12.09
N MET A 36 12.13 -4.46 -13.40
CA MET A 36 12.36 -3.28 -14.23
C MET A 36 11.13 -2.36 -14.27
N ALA A 37 9.93 -2.95 -14.30
CA ALA A 37 8.69 -2.16 -14.28
C ALA A 37 8.56 -1.40 -12.95
N ALA A 38 8.78 -2.09 -11.82
CA ALA A 38 8.77 -1.45 -10.50
C ALA A 38 9.84 -0.34 -10.38
N LEU A 39 11.05 -0.57 -10.89
CA LEU A 39 12.13 0.43 -10.90
C LEU A 39 11.72 1.70 -11.66
N VAL A 40 11.20 1.55 -12.89
CA VAL A 40 10.72 2.68 -13.69
C VAL A 40 9.58 3.41 -13.00
N SER A 41 8.61 2.69 -12.43
CA SER A 41 7.50 3.31 -11.69
C SER A 41 7.98 4.08 -10.46
N PHE A 42 9.00 3.59 -9.76
CA PHE A 42 9.63 4.30 -8.64
C PHE A 42 10.37 5.55 -9.08
N LEU A 43 11.09 5.50 -10.19
CA LEU A 43 11.77 6.68 -10.75
C LEU A 43 10.77 7.75 -11.16
N VAL A 44 9.68 7.37 -11.86
CA VAL A 44 8.61 8.31 -12.21
C VAL A 44 7.98 8.91 -10.96
N GLY A 45 7.64 8.07 -9.96
CA GLY A 45 7.09 8.54 -8.69
C GLY A 45 8.02 9.49 -7.93
N ALA A 46 9.33 9.21 -7.90
CA ALA A 46 10.33 10.07 -7.27
C ALA A 46 10.43 11.43 -7.98
N VAL A 47 10.43 11.46 -9.31
CA VAL A 47 10.41 12.71 -10.09
C VAL A 47 9.12 13.49 -9.84
N THR A 48 7.96 12.83 -9.83
CA THR A 48 6.68 13.46 -9.51
C THR A 48 6.69 14.10 -8.12
N LEU A 49 7.21 13.40 -7.10
CA LEU A 49 7.34 13.93 -5.74
C LEU A 49 8.32 15.12 -5.67
N ALA A 50 9.45 15.05 -6.40
CA ALA A 50 10.41 16.15 -6.46
C ALA A 50 9.78 17.41 -7.07
N ILE A 51 9.02 17.28 -8.17
CA ILE A 51 8.30 18.38 -8.80
C ILE A 51 7.24 18.94 -7.84
N ALA A 52 6.44 18.08 -7.19
CA ALA A 52 5.45 18.51 -6.22
C ALA A 52 6.06 19.27 -5.04
N ALA A 53 7.23 18.82 -4.56
CA ALA A 53 7.96 19.49 -3.49
C ALA A 53 8.48 20.88 -3.90
N LEU A 54 8.91 21.04 -5.17
CA LEU A 54 9.26 22.35 -5.73
C LEU A 54 8.04 23.27 -5.82
N LEU A 55 6.93 22.78 -6.40
CA LEU A 55 5.71 23.57 -6.62
C LEU A 55 5.01 23.99 -5.32
N THR A 56 5.12 23.18 -4.27
CA THR A 56 4.53 23.48 -2.96
C THR A 56 5.47 24.23 -2.01
N GLY A 57 6.68 24.60 -2.48
CA GLY A 57 7.64 25.37 -1.69
C GLY A 57 8.14 24.65 -0.44
N GLN A 58 8.26 23.32 -0.48
CA GLN A 58 8.72 22.54 0.66
C GLN A 58 10.13 22.96 1.09
N ARG A 59 10.42 22.86 2.39
CA ARG A 59 11.72 23.25 2.95
C ARG A 59 12.76 22.18 2.69
N TRP A 60 13.43 22.25 1.55
CA TRP A 60 14.55 21.37 1.19
C TRP A 60 15.69 21.38 2.23
N LEU A 61 15.84 22.47 2.98
CA LEU A 61 16.80 22.57 4.10
C LEU A 61 16.58 21.48 5.17
N GLY A 62 15.36 20.95 5.32
CA GLY A 62 15.06 19.86 6.24
C GLY A 62 15.81 18.56 5.92
N LEU A 63 16.24 18.38 4.66
CA LEU A 63 17.05 17.22 4.25
C LEU A 63 18.43 17.20 4.91
N ALA A 64 18.92 18.32 5.46
CA ALA A 64 20.15 18.38 6.24
C ALA A 64 20.09 17.50 7.51
N ALA A 65 18.90 17.08 7.95
CA ALA A 65 18.72 16.15 9.05
C ALA A 65 18.85 14.67 8.66
N LEU A 66 18.91 14.33 7.36
CA LEU A 66 19.01 12.94 6.89
C LEU A 66 20.16 12.14 7.51
N PRO A 67 21.37 12.70 7.75
CA PRO A 67 22.43 11.97 8.44
C PRO A 67 22.10 11.55 9.87
N LYS A 68 21.06 12.13 10.48
CA LYS A 68 20.55 11.74 11.81
C LYS A 68 19.48 10.66 11.76
N ALA A 69 19.02 10.26 10.57
CA ALA A 69 17.99 9.25 10.43
C ALA A 69 18.54 7.86 10.80
N GLU A 70 17.74 7.10 11.55
CA GLU A 70 18.06 5.69 11.80
C GLU A 70 17.82 4.86 10.53
N TRP A 71 18.57 3.77 10.35
CA TRP A 71 18.56 2.98 9.11
C TRP A 71 17.16 2.49 8.71
N TRP A 72 16.30 2.16 9.68
CA TRP A 72 14.93 1.71 9.43
C TRP A 72 14.01 2.83 8.90
N MET A 73 14.34 4.11 9.15
CA MET A 73 13.57 5.23 8.58
C MET A 73 13.72 5.27 7.06
N LEU A 74 14.82 4.73 6.52
CA LEU A 74 15.12 4.69 5.09
C LEU A 74 14.53 3.46 4.39
N THR A 75 14.05 2.45 5.14
CA THR A 75 13.49 1.23 4.54
C THR A 75 12.10 1.44 3.92
N GLY A 76 11.47 2.61 4.13
CA GLY A 76 10.17 2.94 3.53
C GLY A 76 10.18 2.80 2.00
N GLY A 77 11.25 3.24 1.35
CA GLY A 77 11.42 3.07 -0.11
C GLY A 77 11.52 1.60 -0.52
N MET A 78 12.20 0.77 0.27
CA MET A 78 12.31 -0.68 0.03
C MET A 78 10.95 -1.38 0.17
N LEU A 79 10.18 -1.04 1.21
CA LEU A 79 8.84 -1.60 1.43
C LEU A 79 7.87 -1.21 0.30
N GLY A 80 7.93 0.04 -0.17
CA GLY A 80 7.17 0.48 -1.33
C GLY A 80 7.58 -0.26 -2.62
N ALA A 81 8.88 -0.46 -2.84
CA ALA A 81 9.39 -1.19 -4.00
C ALA A 81 8.89 -2.64 -3.99
N LEU A 82 8.94 -3.30 -2.82
CA LEU A 82 8.39 -4.63 -2.62
C LEU A 82 6.88 -4.68 -2.89
N PHE A 83 6.12 -3.68 -2.45
CA PHE A 83 4.70 -3.58 -2.70
C PHE A 83 4.38 -3.45 -4.20
N VAL A 84 5.08 -2.58 -4.91
CA VAL A 84 4.89 -2.37 -6.35
C VAL A 84 5.31 -3.59 -7.17
N PHE A 85 6.47 -4.17 -6.85
CA PHE A 85 6.90 -5.43 -7.43
C PHE A 85 5.87 -6.54 -7.19
N GLY A 86 5.44 -6.71 -5.94
CA GLY A 86 4.50 -7.75 -5.53
C GLY A 86 3.15 -7.63 -6.23
N THR A 87 2.58 -6.42 -6.28
CA THR A 87 1.31 -6.18 -6.98
C THR A 87 1.43 -6.40 -8.49
N THR A 88 2.53 -5.99 -9.11
CA THR A 88 2.77 -6.21 -10.55
C THR A 88 2.97 -7.70 -10.89
N LEU A 89 3.59 -8.45 -9.98
CA LEU A 89 3.82 -9.89 -10.12
C LEU A 89 2.53 -10.71 -9.89
N LEU A 90 1.77 -10.35 -8.85
CA LEU A 90 0.63 -11.12 -8.35
C LEU A 90 -0.68 -10.79 -9.07
N ALA A 91 -0.89 -9.54 -9.52
CA ALA A 91 -2.13 -9.14 -10.19
C ALA A 91 -2.54 -10.05 -11.35
N PRO A 92 -1.67 -10.41 -12.31
CA PRO A 92 -2.05 -11.32 -13.41
C PRO A 92 -2.17 -12.79 -12.99
N ARG A 93 -1.63 -13.18 -11.83
CA ARG A 93 -1.64 -14.58 -11.34
C ARG A 93 -2.85 -14.90 -10.48
N LEU A 94 -3.24 -13.96 -9.62
CA LEU A 94 -4.32 -14.12 -8.65
C LEU A 94 -5.62 -13.46 -9.11
N GLY A 95 -5.55 -12.52 -10.06
CA GLY A 95 -6.62 -11.57 -10.30
C GLY A 95 -6.58 -10.41 -9.30
N VAL A 96 -7.00 -9.23 -9.75
CA VAL A 96 -6.90 -7.99 -8.97
C VAL A 96 -7.74 -8.03 -7.69
N ALA A 97 -8.96 -8.59 -7.77
CA ALA A 97 -9.87 -8.66 -6.62
C ALA A 97 -9.30 -9.51 -5.47
N VAL A 98 -8.85 -10.73 -5.77
CA VAL A 98 -8.21 -11.64 -4.81
C VAL A 98 -6.96 -10.99 -4.21
N MET A 99 -6.07 -10.48 -5.05
CA MET A 99 -4.82 -9.86 -4.59
C MET A 99 -5.08 -8.70 -3.62
N LEU A 100 -5.97 -7.76 -3.98
CA LEU A 100 -6.26 -6.60 -3.14
C LEU A 100 -6.98 -6.99 -1.85
N SER A 101 -7.89 -7.96 -1.90
CA SER A 101 -8.58 -8.45 -0.71
C SER A 101 -7.57 -8.99 0.33
N LEU A 102 -6.58 -9.76 -0.10
CA LEU A 102 -5.53 -10.29 0.78
C LEU A 102 -4.59 -9.20 1.30
N ILE A 103 -4.25 -8.21 0.46
CA ILE A 103 -3.46 -7.05 0.88
C ILE A 103 -4.18 -6.27 1.98
N ILE A 104 -5.48 -6.00 1.79
CA ILE A 104 -6.30 -5.26 2.76
C ILE A 104 -6.39 -6.04 4.08
N ALA A 105 -6.59 -7.38 4.03
CA ALA A 105 -6.55 -8.23 5.22
C ALA A 105 -5.22 -8.08 5.98
N GLY A 106 -4.09 -8.17 5.27
CA GLY A 106 -2.76 -7.99 5.87
C GLY A 106 -2.57 -6.61 6.48
N GLN A 107 -3.02 -5.55 5.79
CA GLN A 107 -2.96 -4.17 6.27
C GLN A 107 -3.79 -3.96 7.55
N VAL A 108 -4.99 -4.53 7.61
CA VAL A 108 -5.85 -4.45 8.80
C VAL A 108 -5.21 -5.18 9.98
N CYS A 109 -4.72 -6.40 9.79
CA CYS A 109 -4.02 -7.14 10.83
C CYS A 109 -2.77 -6.40 11.34
N ALA A 110 -1.94 -5.87 10.44
CA ALA A 110 -0.77 -5.08 10.80
C ALA A 110 -1.16 -3.78 11.54
N SER A 111 -2.24 -3.11 11.13
CA SER A 111 -2.71 -1.89 11.80
C SER A 111 -3.00 -2.14 13.28
N LEU A 112 -3.70 -3.23 13.61
CA LEU A 112 -4.00 -3.58 15.00
C LEU A 112 -2.72 -3.80 15.83
N LEU A 113 -1.67 -4.38 15.23
CA LEU A 113 -0.38 -4.52 15.91
C LEU A 113 0.27 -3.15 16.15
N PHE A 114 0.27 -2.26 15.15
CA PHE A 114 0.80 -0.90 15.29
C PHE A 114 0.06 -0.11 16.37
N ASP A 115 -1.28 -0.19 16.39
CA ASP A 115 -2.11 0.53 17.36
C ASP A 115 -1.87 0.05 18.79
N ARG A 116 -1.71 -1.28 18.99
CA ARG A 116 -1.52 -1.87 20.33
C ARG A 116 -0.14 -1.60 20.91
N TYR A 117 0.89 -1.69 20.08
CA TYR A 117 2.28 -1.63 20.53
C TYR A 117 2.95 -0.28 20.32
N GLY A 118 2.30 0.67 19.63
CA GLY A 118 2.88 1.98 19.32
C GLY A 118 4.17 1.87 18.50
N TRP A 119 4.29 0.78 17.72
CA TRP A 119 5.49 0.47 16.93
C TRP A 119 5.88 1.65 16.03
N LEU A 120 7.19 1.88 15.89
CA LEU A 120 7.78 2.97 15.09
C LEU A 120 7.35 4.39 15.53
N GLY A 121 7.03 4.56 16.83
CA GLY A 121 6.64 5.86 17.38
C GLY A 121 5.21 6.27 17.04
N MET A 122 4.38 5.34 16.56
CA MET A 122 2.95 5.60 16.34
C MET A 122 2.21 5.81 17.68
N PRO A 123 1.20 6.69 17.72
CA PRO A 123 0.42 6.90 18.92
C PRO A 123 -0.30 5.61 19.31
N LEU A 124 -0.12 5.18 20.56
CA LEU A 124 -0.86 4.07 21.15
C LEU A 124 -2.35 4.38 21.07
N LYS A 125 -3.11 3.44 20.52
CA LYS A 125 -4.57 3.52 20.44
C LYS A 125 -5.15 2.28 21.10
N GLU A 126 -6.07 2.50 22.02
CA GLU A 126 -6.83 1.42 22.61
C GLU A 126 -7.63 0.67 21.54
N ILE A 127 -7.46 -0.64 21.51
CA ILE A 127 -8.24 -1.51 20.64
C ILE A 127 -9.55 -1.81 21.37
N ASN A 128 -10.62 -1.13 20.96
CA ASN A 128 -11.95 -1.45 21.44
C ASN A 128 -12.57 -2.63 20.67
N SER A 129 -13.61 -3.24 21.26
CA SER A 129 -14.30 -4.40 20.68
C SER A 129 -14.90 -4.12 19.31
N TRP A 130 -15.34 -2.89 19.04
CA TRP A 130 -15.89 -2.49 17.74
C TRP A 130 -14.84 -2.52 16.62
N ARG A 131 -13.59 -2.15 16.94
CA ARG A 131 -12.48 -2.20 15.98
C ARG A 131 -12.09 -3.63 15.65
N LEU A 132 -12.09 -4.51 16.65
CA LEU A 132 -11.89 -5.96 16.44
C LEU A 132 -13.01 -6.55 15.58
N LEU A 133 -14.27 -6.17 15.84
CA LEU A 133 -15.40 -6.59 15.03
C LEU A 133 -15.27 -6.12 13.58
N GLY A 134 -14.92 -4.85 13.36
CA GLY A 134 -14.68 -4.30 12.03
C GLY A 134 -13.56 -5.04 11.28
N ALA A 135 -12.45 -5.34 11.96
CA ALA A 135 -11.38 -6.14 11.40
C ALA A 135 -11.86 -7.56 11.04
N ALA A 136 -12.60 -8.22 11.93
CA ALA A 136 -13.17 -9.55 11.66
C ALA A 136 -14.10 -9.54 10.45
N LEU A 137 -14.93 -8.50 10.28
CA LEU A 137 -15.80 -8.35 9.11
C LEU A 137 -15.01 -8.16 7.81
N VAL A 138 -13.91 -7.40 7.83
CA VAL A 138 -13.02 -7.28 6.66
C VAL A 138 -12.44 -8.65 6.31
N ILE A 139 -11.92 -9.39 7.28
CA ILE A 139 -11.35 -10.73 7.05
C ILE A 139 -12.42 -11.69 6.51
N ALA A 140 -13.63 -11.67 7.07
CA ALA A 140 -14.74 -12.46 6.56
C ALA A 140 -15.10 -12.10 5.11
N GLY A 141 -15.14 -10.81 4.78
CA GLY A 141 -15.35 -10.34 3.41
C GLY A 141 -14.27 -10.83 2.45
N VAL A 142 -13.01 -10.83 2.88
CA VAL A 142 -11.89 -11.37 2.10
C VAL A 142 -12.05 -12.88 1.87
N LEU A 143 -12.41 -13.65 2.90
CA LEU A 143 -12.69 -15.08 2.76
C LEU A 143 -13.82 -15.35 1.75
N LEU A 144 -14.90 -14.56 1.79
CA LEU A 144 -16.01 -14.66 0.84
C LEU A 144 -15.57 -14.34 -0.60
N VAL A 145 -14.76 -13.29 -0.81
CA VAL A 145 -14.24 -12.96 -2.15
C VAL A 145 -13.36 -14.09 -2.70
N ASN A 146 -12.58 -14.74 -1.84
CA ASN A 146 -11.65 -15.79 -2.27
C ASN A 146 -12.28 -17.17 -2.43
N LEU A 147 -13.29 -17.49 -1.62
CA LEU A 147 -13.94 -18.81 -1.58
C LEU A 147 -15.31 -18.82 -2.24
N GLY A 148 -15.92 -17.66 -2.51
CA GLY A 148 -17.26 -17.53 -3.08
C GLY A 148 -17.41 -18.27 -4.41
N ASP A 149 -16.40 -18.20 -5.28
CA ASP A 149 -16.40 -18.90 -6.57
C ASP A 149 -16.38 -20.43 -6.43
N LYS A 150 -15.86 -20.95 -5.31
CA LYS A 150 -15.90 -22.39 -4.98
C LYS A 150 -17.21 -22.78 -4.29
N ILE A 151 -17.76 -21.90 -3.46
CA ILE A 151 -19.01 -22.13 -2.71
C ILE A 151 -20.22 -22.08 -3.65
N GLY A 152 -20.25 -21.18 -4.63
CA GLY A 152 -21.36 -21.07 -5.60
C GLY A 152 -21.37 -22.12 -6.71
N LYS A 153 -20.34 -22.98 -6.77
CA LYS A 153 -20.24 -24.11 -7.71
C LYS A 153 -20.50 -25.48 -7.05
N ALA A 154 -20.74 -25.49 -5.73
CA ALA A 154 -21.18 -26.66 -4.96
C ALA A 154 -22.68 -26.59 -4.72
#